data_AF-A0A7J5DQ80-F1
#
_entry.id   AF-A0A7J5DQ80-F1
#
_cell.length_a   1.000
_cell.length_b   1.000
_cell.length_c   1.000
_cell.angle_alpha   90.00
_cell.angle_beta   90.00
_cell.angle_gamma   90.00
#
_symmetry.space_group_name_H-M   'P 1'
#
loop_
_entity.id
_entity.type
_entity.pdbx_description
1 polymer ?
#
loop_
_entity_poly.entity_id
_entity_poly.type
_entity_poly.pdbx_seq_one_letter_code
_entity_poly.pdbx_strand_id
1 'polypeptide(L)'
;LVRERGISEPGVLVAAARELWDEATHREERYAAETLLALRPLRGDLSLVPFHEHIARTGAWWDHVDAAAGRVADLHDAHPAETAQTVLRWSTDDFLWVRRLAILSQLGRRDRVDRDLLANVLEPNLSDRDFFIRKAVGWSLREVARVHPDWVRAYADSHDLSPLSRREALKHL
;
A
#
# COMPACT_ATOMS: atom_id res chain seq x y z
N LEU A 1 -19.81 -16.51 5.79
CA LEU A 1 -19.00 -17.75 5.79
C LEU A 1 -17.97 -17.83 6.92
N VAL A 2 -16.89 -17.02 6.95
CA VAL A 2 -15.86 -17.12 8.02
C VAL A 2 -16.42 -16.81 9.42
N ARG A 3 -17.18 -15.71 9.54
CA ARG A 3 -17.87 -15.35 10.79
C ARG A 3 -18.94 -16.37 11.20
N GLU A 4 -19.66 -16.94 10.23
CA GLU A 4 -20.70 -17.94 10.46
C GLU A 4 -20.12 -19.28 10.93
N ARG A 5 -18.88 -19.59 10.56
CA ARG A 5 -18.15 -20.76 11.03
C ARG A 5 -17.35 -20.52 12.32
N GLY A 6 -17.40 -19.30 12.88
CA GLY A 6 -16.70 -18.95 14.13
C GLY A 6 -15.17 -18.94 14.03
N ILE A 7 -14.58 -19.08 12.84
CA ILE A 7 -13.13 -19.13 12.66
C ILE A 7 -12.58 -17.71 12.80
N SER A 8 -11.81 -17.49 13.87
CA SER A 8 -11.20 -16.18 14.16
C SER A 8 -9.76 -16.27 14.65
N GLU A 9 -9.22 -17.48 14.78
CA GLU A 9 -7.83 -17.71 15.21
C GLU A 9 -6.87 -17.15 14.15
N PRO A 10 -5.99 -16.19 14.51
CA PRO A 10 -5.09 -15.55 13.55
C PRO A 10 -4.23 -16.56 12.77
N GLY A 11 -3.65 -17.54 13.45
CA GLY A 11 -2.81 -18.55 12.81
C GLY A 11 -3.53 -19.36 11.73
N VAL A 12 -4.79 -19.74 11.96
CA VAL A 12 -5.62 -20.46 10.99
C VAL A 12 -5.94 -19.57 9.78
N LEU A 13 -6.28 -18.30 10.02
CA LEU A 13 -6.57 -17.35 8.95
C LEU A 13 -5.34 -17.08 8.07
N VAL A 14 -4.17 -16.93 8.69
CA VAL A 14 -2.90 -16.71 7.97
C VAL A 14 -2.49 -17.93 7.16
N ALA A 15 -2.61 -19.13 7.74
CA ALA A 15 -2.31 -20.37 7.04
C ALA A 15 -3.22 -20.55 5.81
N ALA A 16 -4.53 -20.37 5.98
CA ALA A 16 -5.49 -20.47 4.89
C ALA A 16 -5.26 -19.39 3.82
N ALA A 17 -4.95 -18.15 4.21
CA ALA A 17 -4.64 -17.09 3.26
C ALA A 17 -3.38 -17.41 2.46
N ARG A 18 -2.35 -17.99 3.09
CA ARG A 18 -1.12 -18.40 2.42
C ARG A 18 -1.36 -19.54 1.44
N GLU A 19 -2.08 -20.57 1.83
CA GLU A 19 -2.46 -21.68 0.96
C GLU A 19 -3.24 -21.19 -0.26
N LEU A 20 -4.28 -20.38 -0.05
CA LEU A 20 -5.08 -19.79 -1.14
C LEU A 20 -4.26 -18.91 -2.08
N TRP A 21 -3.18 -18.29 -1.59
CA TRP A 21 -2.34 -17.43 -2.39
C TRP A 21 -1.32 -18.21 -3.23
N ASP A 22 -0.62 -19.14 -2.58
CA ASP A 22 0.51 -19.87 -3.14
C ASP A 22 0.05 -20.99 -4.08
N GLU A 23 -1.05 -21.66 -3.77
CA GLU A 23 -1.63 -22.74 -4.59
C GLU A 23 -2.64 -22.23 -5.61
N ALA A 24 -2.80 -20.91 -5.74
CA ALA A 24 -3.78 -20.32 -6.62
C ALA A 24 -3.56 -20.72 -8.08
N THR A 25 -4.58 -21.33 -8.68
CA THR A 25 -4.66 -21.59 -10.12
C THR A 25 -5.47 -20.53 -10.85
N HIS A 26 -6.33 -19.80 -10.12
CA HIS A 26 -7.16 -18.72 -10.62
C HIS A 26 -6.95 -17.43 -9.82
N ARG A 27 -7.16 -16.29 -10.46
CA ARG A 27 -6.96 -14.97 -9.83
C ARG A 27 -7.92 -14.74 -8.67
N GLU A 28 -9.12 -15.30 -8.77
CA GLU A 28 -10.19 -15.21 -7.79
C GLU A 28 -9.82 -15.87 -6.45
N GLU A 29 -8.97 -16.89 -6.48
CA GLU A 29 -8.47 -17.57 -5.27
C GLU A 29 -7.56 -16.63 -4.47
N ARG A 30 -6.75 -15.81 -5.15
CA ARG A 30 -5.93 -14.77 -4.51
C ARG A 30 -6.77 -13.65 -3.88
N TYR A 31 -7.90 -13.28 -4.47
CA TYR A 31 -8.83 -12.34 -3.83
C TYR A 31 -9.46 -12.93 -2.54
N ALA A 32 -9.64 -14.25 -2.47
CA ALA A 32 -10.09 -14.90 -1.25
C ALA A 32 -9.02 -14.81 -0.15
N ALA A 33 -7.74 -15.02 -0.48
CA ALA A 33 -6.62 -14.80 0.45
C ALA A 33 -6.57 -13.37 0.99
N GLU A 34 -6.72 -12.36 0.12
CA GLU A 34 -6.79 -10.95 0.51
C GLU A 34 -7.97 -10.65 1.44
N THR A 35 -9.12 -11.26 1.16
CA THR A 35 -10.31 -11.13 1.99
C THR A 35 -10.07 -11.66 3.41
N LEU A 36 -9.32 -12.76 3.55
CA LEU A 36 -8.92 -13.28 4.87
C LEU A 36 -7.95 -12.33 5.58
N LEU A 37 -6.92 -11.84 4.86
CA LEU A 37 -5.97 -10.84 5.38
C LEU A 37 -6.65 -9.53 5.80
N ALA A 38 -7.83 -9.23 5.24
CA ALA A 38 -8.57 -8.03 5.59
C ALA A 38 -9.39 -8.14 6.89
N LEU A 39 -9.47 -9.33 7.49
CA LEU A 39 -10.26 -9.56 8.71
C LEU A 39 -9.63 -8.91 9.93
N ARG A 40 -10.49 -8.48 10.87
CA ARG A 40 -10.08 -7.79 12.10
C ARG A 40 -8.96 -8.48 12.89
N PRO A 41 -8.95 -9.81 13.07
CA PRO A 41 -7.89 -10.48 13.84
C PRO A 41 -6.49 -10.31 13.27
N LEU A 42 -6.36 -9.95 11.99
CA LEU A 42 -5.08 -9.80 11.28
C LEU A 42 -4.70 -8.32 11.02
N ARG A 43 -5.58 -7.37 11.38
CA ARG A 43 -5.31 -5.94 11.13
C ARG A 43 -4.19 -5.45 12.03
N GLY A 44 -3.18 -4.84 11.42
CA GLY A 44 -2.04 -4.27 12.13
C GLY A 44 -1.07 -5.33 12.68
N ASP A 45 -1.17 -6.59 12.27
CA ASP A 45 -0.23 -7.63 12.70
C ASP A 45 1.11 -7.48 11.95
N LEU A 46 2.13 -6.98 12.65
CA LEU A 46 3.48 -6.76 12.09
C LEU A 46 4.12 -8.04 11.54
N SER A 47 3.75 -9.22 12.05
CA SER A 47 4.28 -10.50 11.56
C SER A 47 3.89 -10.80 10.12
N LEU A 48 2.88 -10.10 9.57
CA LEU A 48 2.40 -10.26 8.20
C LEU A 48 3.15 -9.40 7.17
N VAL A 49 4.06 -8.53 7.60
CA VAL A 49 4.89 -7.72 6.69
C VAL A 49 5.56 -8.56 5.59
N PRO A 50 6.22 -9.70 5.89
CA PRO A 50 6.79 -10.56 4.85
C PRO A 50 5.75 -11.14 3.90
N PHE A 51 4.50 -11.36 4.35
CA PHE A 51 3.45 -11.87 3.50
C PHE A 51 2.90 -10.78 2.56
N HIS A 52 2.78 -9.53 3.02
CA HIS A 52 2.42 -8.42 2.14
C HIS A 52 3.50 -8.14 1.07
N GLU A 53 4.78 -8.28 1.42
CA GLU A 53 5.87 -8.23 0.44
C GLU A 53 5.78 -9.38 -0.57
N HIS A 54 5.53 -10.61 -0.09
CA HIS A 54 5.33 -11.78 -0.95
C HIS A 54 4.17 -11.58 -1.94
N ILE A 55 3.05 -11.00 -1.49
CA ILE A 55 1.93 -10.61 -2.35
C ILE A 55 2.38 -9.63 -3.43
N ALA A 56 3.16 -8.60 -3.08
CA ALA A 56 3.66 -7.66 -4.08
C ALA A 56 4.59 -8.33 -5.10
N ARG A 57 5.44 -9.26 -4.68
CA ARG A 57 6.41 -9.96 -5.55
C ARG A 57 5.76 -11.01 -6.46
N THR A 58 4.75 -11.74 -5.97
CA THR A 58 4.13 -12.86 -6.70
C THR A 58 2.78 -12.54 -7.32
N GLY A 59 2.11 -11.48 -6.84
CA GLY A 59 0.86 -10.94 -7.35
C GLY A 59 1.05 -9.92 -8.47
N ALA A 60 2.20 -9.24 -8.51
CA ALA A 60 2.74 -8.39 -9.57
C ALA A 60 1.73 -7.69 -10.51
N TRP A 61 0.64 -7.15 -9.93
CA TRP A 61 -0.41 -6.42 -10.62
C TRP A 61 -1.12 -5.49 -9.63
N TRP A 62 -1.78 -4.45 -10.16
CA TRP A 62 -2.25 -3.33 -9.35
C TRP A 62 -3.34 -3.71 -8.35
N ASP A 63 -4.27 -4.59 -8.71
CA ASP A 63 -5.37 -5.01 -7.85
C ASP A 63 -4.87 -5.66 -6.55
N HIS A 64 -3.93 -6.60 -6.66
CA HIS A 64 -3.36 -7.31 -5.53
C HIS A 64 -2.50 -6.39 -4.64
N VAL A 65 -1.65 -5.57 -5.27
CA VAL A 65 -0.75 -4.67 -4.57
C VAL A 65 -1.52 -3.56 -3.86
N ASP A 66 -2.56 -3.02 -4.50
CA ASP A 66 -3.39 -1.96 -3.93
C ASP A 66 -4.22 -2.49 -2.74
N ALA A 67 -4.69 -3.75 -2.81
CA ALA A 67 -5.35 -4.41 -1.69
C ALA A 67 -4.40 -4.61 -0.48
N ALA A 68 -3.16 -5.05 -0.75
CA ALA A 68 -2.12 -5.19 0.28
C ALA A 68 -1.73 -3.84 0.90
N ALA A 69 -1.70 -2.75 0.13
CA ALA A 69 -1.38 -1.42 0.64
C ALA A 69 -2.33 -0.96 1.75
N GLY A 70 -3.61 -1.34 1.66
CA GLY A 70 -4.58 -1.10 2.73
C GLY A 70 -4.27 -1.83 4.05
N ARG A 71 -3.56 -2.97 3.99
CA ARG A 71 -3.08 -3.66 5.20
C ARG A 71 -1.86 -2.96 5.80
N VAL A 72 -0.97 -2.45 4.94
CA VAL A 72 0.18 -1.64 5.38
C VAL A 72 -0.29 -0.31 6.01
N ALA A 73 -1.42 0.25 5.56
CA ALA A 73 -2.04 1.41 6.20
C ALA A 73 -2.45 1.12 7.66
N ASP A 74 -2.96 -0.08 7.95
CA ASP A 74 -3.27 -0.50 9.33
C ASP A 74 -1.98 -0.64 10.17
N LEU A 75 -0.86 -1.06 9.56
CA LEU A 75 0.43 -1.18 10.24
C LEU A 75 1.01 0.18 10.64
N HIS A 76 0.81 1.24 9.85
CA HIS A 76 1.23 2.59 10.26
C HIS A 76 0.55 3.06 11.55
N ASP A 77 -0.68 2.60 11.80
CA ASP A 77 -1.43 2.96 13.01
C ASP A 77 -1.03 2.07 14.22
N ALA A 78 -0.66 0.81 13.99
CA ALA A 78 -0.29 -0.14 15.04
C ALA A 78 1.21 -0.12 15.42
N HIS A 79 2.08 0.09 14.43
CA HIS A 79 3.54 -0.03 14.50
C HIS A 79 4.23 1.05 13.66
N PRO A 80 4.08 2.35 14.02
CA PRO A 80 4.50 3.45 13.16
C PRO A 80 5.99 3.44 12.83
N ALA A 81 6.86 3.17 13.80
CA ALA A 81 8.31 3.21 13.60
C ALA A 81 8.81 2.07 12.70
N GLU A 82 8.33 0.86 12.95
CA GLU A 82 8.69 -0.34 12.19
C GLU A 82 8.13 -0.31 10.77
N THR A 83 6.90 0.21 10.62
CA THR A 83 6.27 0.39 9.31
C THR A 83 6.99 1.46 8.51
N ALA A 84 7.36 2.59 9.12
CA ALA A 84 8.15 3.63 8.46
C ALA A 84 9.47 3.09 7.91
N GLN A 85 10.24 2.36 8.72
CA GLN A 85 11.49 1.72 8.27
C GLN A 85 11.25 0.74 7.11
N THR A 86 10.15 0.00 7.15
CA THR A 86 9.79 -0.98 6.12
C THR A 86 9.45 -0.31 4.80
N VAL A 87 8.58 0.70 4.80
CA VAL A 87 8.16 1.37 3.57
C VAL A 87 9.28 2.23 2.97
N LEU A 88 10.18 2.78 3.79
CA LEU A 88 11.39 3.45 3.31
C LEU A 88 12.31 2.47 2.56
N ARG A 89 12.56 1.28 3.11
CA ARG A 89 13.33 0.24 2.42
C ARG A 89 12.64 -0.20 1.12
N TRP A 90 11.34 -0.42 1.16
CA TRP A 90 10.57 -0.81 -0.03
C TRP A 90 10.50 0.28 -1.10
N SER A 91 10.59 1.56 -0.74
CA SER A 91 10.53 2.68 -1.69
C SER A 91 11.67 2.70 -2.70
N THR A 92 12.79 2.03 -2.38
CA THR A 92 13.98 1.90 -3.24
C THR A 92 14.17 0.49 -3.78
N ASP A 93 13.18 -0.41 -3.65
CA ASP A 93 13.28 -1.79 -4.15
C ASP A 93 13.42 -1.82 -5.68
N ASP A 94 14.13 -2.82 -6.21
CA ASP A 94 14.27 -3.03 -7.65
C ASP A 94 12.94 -3.40 -8.30
N PHE A 95 12.02 -4.01 -7.54
CA PHE A 95 10.73 -4.44 -8.05
C PHE A 95 9.65 -3.35 -7.88
N LEU A 96 9.11 -2.88 -9.02
CA LEU A 96 8.16 -1.76 -9.06
C LEU A 96 6.92 -2.00 -8.17
N TRP A 97 6.46 -3.23 -8.01
CA TRP A 97 5.28 -3.55 -7.21
C TRP A 97 5.53 -3.41 -5.72
N VAL A 98 6.76 -3.64 -5.25
CA VAL A 98 7.17 -3.36 -3.86
C VAL A 98 7.27 -1.85 -3.64
N ARG A 99 7.82 -1.09 -4.59
CA ARG A 99 7.80 0.38 -4.54
C ARG A 99 6.38 0.93 -4.53
N ARG A 100 5.49 0.41 -5.39
CA ARG A 100 4.07 0.79 -5.42
C ARG A 100 3.38 0.53 -4.09
N LEU A 101 3.65 -0.62 -3.46
CA LEU A 101 3.13 -0.94 -2.13
C LEU A 101 3.55 0.11 -1.10
N ALA A 102 4.82 0.53 -1.11
CA ALA A 102 5.32 1.60 -0.23
C ALA A 102 4.61 2.94 -0.49
N ILE A 103 4.52 3.37 -1.75
CA ILE A 103 3.91 4.64 -2.15
C ILE A 103 2.44 4.73 -1.72
N LEU A 104 1.69 3.62 -1.81
CA LEU A 104 0.27 3.57 -1.47
C LEU A 104 0.01 3.20 -0.01
N SER A 105 1.04 2.94 0.78
CA SER A 105 0.91 2.42 2.14
C SER A 105 0.13 3.33 3.10
N GLN A 106 -0.05 4.61 2.77
CA GLN A 106 -0.78 5.56 3.61
C GLN A 106 -2.19 5.90 3.10
N LEU A 107 -2.67 5.25 2.03
CA LEU A 107 -4.02 5.52 1.52
C LEU A 107 -5.09 5.27 2.59
N GLY A 108 -6.13 6.12 2.60
CA GLY A 108 -7.26 5.99 3.52
C GLY A 108 -6.97 6.41 4.97
N ARG A 109 -5.73 6.80 5.31
CA ARG A 109 -5.35 7.26 6.67
C ARG A 109 -5.86 8.67 7.01
N ARG A 110 -6.33 9.44 6.03
CA ARG A 110 -6.92 10.79 6.19
C ARG A 110 -5.96 11.73 6.95
N ASP A 111 -6.41 12.31 8.05
CA ASP A 111 -5.67 13.22 8.94
C ASP A 111 -4.48 12.55 9.65
N ARG A 112 -4.39 11.21 9.63
CA ARG A 112 -3.28 10.47 10.23
C ARG A 112 -2.06 10.33 9.33
N VAL A 113 -2.12 10.80 8.07
CA VAL A 113 -1.00 10.69 7.13
C VAL A 113 0.25 11.37 7.70
N ASP A 114 1.35 10.62 7.70
CA ASP A 114 2.69 11.15 7.93
C ASP A 114 3.22 11.70 6.60
N ARG A 115 3.20 13.02 6.47
CA ARG A 115 3.60 13.75 5.26
C ARG A 115 5.11 13.68 5.01
N ASP A 116 5.91 13.65 6.07
CA ASP A 116 7.37 13.60 5.96
C ASP A 116 7.80 12.21 5.48
N LEU A 117 7.20 11.16 6.06
CA LEU A 117 7.40 9.80 5.58
C LEU A 117 6.93 9.64 4.13
N LEU A 118 5.76 10.19 3.78
CA LEU A 118 5.27 10.14 2.40
C LEU A 118 6.26 10.79 1.44
N ALA A 119 6.72 12.02 1.73
CA ALA A 119 7.72 12.70 0.90
C ALA A 119 8.98 11.84 0.70
N ASN A 120 9.51 11.27 1.77
CA ASN A 120 10.70 10.40 1.71
C ASN A 120 10.48 9.12 0.89
N VAL A 121 9.28 8.54 0.92
CA VAL A 121 8.91 7.37 0.10
C VAL A 121 8.74 7.75 -1.38
N LEU A 122 8.23 8.95 -1.67
CA LEU A 122 8.01 9.42 -3.03
C LEU A 122 9.31 9.81 -3.73
N GLU A 123 10.26 10.41 -3.02
CA GLU A 123 11.52 10.97 -3.55
C GLU A 123 12.25 10.05 -4.54
N PRO A 124 12.59 8.79 -4.21
CA PRO A 124 13.31 7.90 -5.13
C PRO A 124 12.48 7.50 -6.38
N ASN A 125 11.17 7.78 -6.39
CA ASN A 125 10.23 7.35 -7.42
C ASN A 125 9.77 8.49 -8.35
N LEU A 126 10.18 9.74 -8.10
CA LEU A 126 9.68 10.91 -8.85
C LEU A 126 10.09 10.89 -10.33
N SER A 127 11.32 10.45 -10.62
CA SER A 127 11.86 10.36 -11.98
C SER A 127 11.50 9.06 -12.72
N ASP A 128 10.79 8.13 -12.06
CA ASP A 128 10.41 6.86 -12.67
C ASP A 128 9.55 7.09 -13.92
N ARG A 129 9.78 6.27 -14.95
CA ARG A 129 9.07 6.33 -16.23
C ARG A 129 7.87 5.40 -16.30
N ASP A 130 7.81 4.42 -15.41
CA ASP A 130 6.75 3.43 -15.35
C ASP A 130 5.38 4.06 -15.06
N PHE A 131 4.37 3.57 -15.77
CA PHE A 131 3.00 4.07 -15.65
C PHE A 131 2.42 3.84 -14.25
N PHE A 132 2.62 2.65 -13.67
CA PHE A 132 2.04 2.29 -12.38
C PHE A 132 2.69 3.07 -11.24
N ILE A 133 4.00 3.33 -11.31
CA ILE A 133 4.67 4.19 -10.32
C ILE A 133 4.17 5.63 -10.40
N ARG A 134 4.12 6.23 -11.60
CA ARG A 134 3.60 7.60 -11.78
C ARG A 134 2.15 7.74 -11.31
N LYS A 135 1.30 6.75 -11.61
CA LYS A 135 -0.07 6.68 -11.09
C LYS A 135 -0.12 6.57 -9.57
N ALA A 136 0.77 5.79 -8.97
CA ALA A 136 0.83 5.63 -7.52
C ALA A 136 1.22 6.95 -6.83
N VAL A 137 2.28 7.61 -7.31
CA VAL A 137 2.71 8.93 -6.82
C VAL A 137 1.56 9.92 -6.89
N GLY A 138 0.95 10.08 -8.06
CA GLY A 138 -0.17 10.99 -8.24
C GLY A 138 -1.39 10.67 -7.38
N TRP A 139 -1.73 9.39 -7.21
CA TRP A 139 -2.86 8.97 -6.38
C TRP A 139 -2.59 9.20 -4.88
N SER A 140 -1.40 8.86 -4.38
CA SER A 140 -1.03 9.10 -2.98
C SER A 140 -1.17 10.59 -2.63
N LEU A 141 -0.62 11.48 -3.46
CA LEU A 141 -0.75 12.93 -3.30
C LEU A 141 -2.20 13.40 -3.41
N ARG A 142 -2.99 12.89 -4.37
CA ARG A 142 -4.41 13.24 -4.50
C ARG A 142 -5.21 12.88 -3.25
N GLU A 143 -4.89 11.76 -2.61
CA GLU A 143 -5.58 11.35 -1.39
C GLU A 143 -5.25 12.30 -0.23
N VAL A 144 -3.98 12.70 -0.10
CA VAL A 144 -3.55 13.70 0.88
C VAL A 144 -4.16 15.08 0.60
N ALA A 145 -4.38 15.44 -0.66
CA ALA A 145 -4.97 16.71 -1.05
C ALA A 145 -6.37 16.95 -0.46
N ARG A 146 -7.09 15.88 -0.11
CA ARG A 146 -8.41 15.95 0.54
C ARG A 146 -8.35 16.50 1.97
N VAL A 147 -7.19 16.39 2.64
CA VAL A 147 -6.99 16.79 4.03
C VAL A 147 -5.93 17.89 4.19
N HIS A 148 -4.93 17.91 3.31
CA HIS A 148 -3.82 18.87 3.31
C HIS A 148 -3.59 19.45 1.89
N PRO A 149 -4.57 20.18 1.33
CA PRO A 149 -4.51 20.69 -0.04
C PRO A 149 -3.31 21.61 -0.28
N ASP A 150 -3.03 22.54 0.64
CA ASP A 150 -1.93 23.50 0.49
C ASP A 150 -0.56 22.82 0.53
N TRP A 151 -0.42 21.77 1.36
CA TRP A 151 0.80 20.96 1.39
C TRP A 151 1.03 20.25 0.06
N VAL A 152 -0.03 19.69 -0.56
CA VAL A 152 0.10 19.03 -1.87
C VAL A 152 0.43 20.02 -2.99
N ARG A 153 -0.15 21.24 -2.97
CA ARG A 153 0.23 22.29 -3.94
C ARG A 153 1.70 22.64 -3.80
N ALA A 154 2.15 22.95 -2.58
CA ALA A 154 3.54 23.27 -2.30
C ALA A 154 4.48 22.13 -2.72
N TYR A 155 4.15 20.89 -2.40
CA TYR A 155 4.92 19.71 -2.79
C TYR A 155 5.02 19.58 -4.31
N ALA A 156 3.91 19.73 -5.04
CA ALA A 156 3.88 19.62 -6.49
C ALA A 156 4.58 20.79 -7.22
N ASP A 157 4.69 21.95 -6.59
CA ASP A 157 5.42 23.11 -7.11
C ASP A 157 6.92 23.04 -6.83
N SER A 158 7.33 22.40 -5.72
CA SER A 158 8.74 22.27 -5.34
C SER A 158 9.45 21.03 -5.88
N HIS A 159 8.73 20.06 -6.46
CA HIS A 159 9.31 18.82 -6.99
C HIS A 159 8.98 18.62 -8.47
N ASP A 160 9.92 18.01 -9.21
CA ASP A 160 9.74 17.66 -10.62
C ASP A 160 8.87 16.39 -10.77
N LEU A 161 7.55 16.58 -10.65
CA LEU A 161 6.59 15.51 -10.87
C LEU A 161 6.38 15.27 -12.36
N SER A 162 6.29 13.99 -12.76
CA SER A 162 5.84 13.65 -14.11
C SER A 162 4.49 14.33 -14.43
N PRO A 163 4.23 14.71 -15.71
CA PRO A 163 2.95 15.35 -16.08
C PRO A 163 1.71 14.52 -15.70
N LEU A 164 1.84 13.20 -15.66
CA LEU A 164 0.79 12.29 -15.18
C LEU A 164 0.60 12.42 -13.66
N SER A 165 1.69 12.30 -12.89
CA SER A 165 1.65 12.40 -11.42
C SER A 165 1.08 13.75 -10.98
N ARG A 166 1.53 14.86 -11.59
CA ARG A 166 1.04 16.22 -11.29
C ARG A 166 -0.45 16.35 -11.56
N ARG A 167 -0.91 15.92 -12.74
CA ARG A 167 -2.34 15.99 -13.11
C ARG A 167 -3.22 15.16 -12.17
N GLU A 168 -2.76 13.98 -11.77
CA GLU A 168 -3.50 13.15 -10.81
C GLU A 168 -3.53 13.81 -9.43
N ALA A 169 -2.39 14.29 -8.93
CA ALA A 169 -2.26 14.91 -7.61
C ALA A 169 -3.16 16.14 -7.44
N LEU A 170 -3.22 17.00 -8.46
CA LEU A 170 -3.91 18.29 -8.41
C LEU A 170 -5.37 18.23 -8.91
N LYS A 171 -5.92 17.04 -9.19
CA LYS A 171 -7.23 16.88 -9.84
C LYS A 171 -8.39 17.59 -9.13
N HIS A 172 -8.30 17.80 -7.82
CA HIS A 172 -9.36 18.34 -6.98
C HIS A 172 -8.96 19.63 -6.26
N LEU A 173 -7.87 20.28 -6.67
CA LEU A 173 -7.29 21.46 -6.01
C LEU A 173 -7.49 22.76 -6.79
#